data_AF-A0A7S0A6Q6-F1
#
_entry.id   AF-A0A7S0A6Q6-F1
#
_cell.length_a   1.000
_cell.length_b   1.000
_cell.length_c   1.000
_cell.angle_alpha   90.00
_cell.angle_beta   90.00
_cell.angle_gamma   90.00
#
_symmetry.space_group_name_H-M   'P 1'
#
loop_
_entity.id
_entity.type
_entity.pdbx_description
1 polymer ?
#
loop_
_entity_poly.entity_id
_entity_poly.type
_entity_poly.pdbx_seq_one_letter_code
_entity_poly.pdbx_strand_id
1 'polypeptide(L)'
;VYDLGGGNFDVSLLTIDNGVFEVVATNGDTHLGGEDFDQRVMQHFMKIFQKKHGKDMSKDKRAIQKLRREVEKTKRALSSTHQGRVEIEALYDGVDFSETLTRARFEEINNDL
;
A
#
# COMPACT_ATOMS: atom_id res chain seq x y z
N VAL A 1 6.82 21.85 -3.57
CA VAL A 1 7.29 20.47 -3.29
C VAL A 1 6.10 19.64 -2.86
N TYR A 2 5.96 18.45 -3.41
CA TYR A 2 4.98 17.44 -3.02
C TYR A 2 5.77 16.22 -2.55
N ASP A 3 5.54 15.75 -1.33
CA ASP A 3 6.21 14.58 -0.76
C ASP A 3 5.16 13.64 -0.15
N LEU A 4 4.99 12.47 -0.74
CA LEU A 4 4.14 11.40 -0.21
C LEU A 4 5.06 10.23 0.15
N GLY A 5 5.43 10.19 1.42
CA GLY A 5 6.36 9.22 1.99
C GLY A 5 5.70 7.91 2.42
N GLY A 6 6.38 7.19 3.30
CA GLY A 6 5.90 5.91 3.84
C GLY A 6 4.71 6.06 4.80
N GLY A 7 4.68 7.12 5.60
CA GLY A 7 3.62 7.34 6.60
C GLY A 7 3.19 8.80 6.76
N ASN A 8 3.72 9.70 5.95
CA ASN A 8 3.40 11.12 5.97
C ASN A 8 3.28 11.69 4.56
N PHE A 9 2.42 12.70 4.45
CA PHE A 9 2.17 13.45 3.24
C PHE A 9 2.37 14.94 3.51
N ASP A 10 3.28 15.58 2.80
CA ASP A 10 3.62 16.99 3.00
C ASP A 10 3.61 17.75 1.66
N VAL A 11 3.03 18.95 1.66
CA VAL A 11 3.01 19.89 0.53
C VAL A 11 3.55 21.24 0.98
N SER A 12 4.61 21.69 0.32
CA SER A 12 5.19 23.02 0.55
C SER A 12 5.12 23.87 -0.70
N LEU A 13 4.64 25.11 -0.57
CA LEU A 13 4.76 26.15 -1.58
C LEU A 13 6.04 26.92 -1.34
N LEU A 14 6.88 27.03 -2.37
CA LEU A 14 8.14 27.77 -2.29
C LEU A 14 8.19 28.85 -3.36
N THR A 15 8.86 29.95 -3.03
CA THR A 15 9.29 30.96 -3.99
C THR A 15 10.80 30.86 -4.15
N ILE A 16 11.27 31.02 -5.39
CA ILE A 16 12.69 30.98 -5.74
C ILE A 16 13.03 32.28 -6.43
N ASP A 17 13.88 33.08 -5.81
CA ASP A 17 14.40 34.33 -6.39
C ASP A 17 15.90 34.43 -6.17
N ASN A 18 16.65 34.73 -7.23
CA ASN A 18 18.11 34.86 -7.20
C ASN A 18 18.85 33.71 -6.49
N GLY A 19 18.34 32.48 -6.59
CA GLY A 19 18.90 31.30 -5.93
C GLY A 19 18.57 31.16 -4.43
N VAL A 20 17.79 32.08 -3.87
CA VAL A 20 17.22 31.97 -2.51
C VAL A 20 15.92 31.19 -2.58
N PHE A 21 15.78 30.21 -1.70
CA PHE A 21 14.57 29.42 -1.53
C PHE A 21 13.81 29.92 -0.29
N GLU A 22 12.59 30.40 -0.48
CA GLU A 22 11.70 30.82 0.61
C GLU A 22 10.49 29.89 0.68
N VAL A 23 10.17 29.41 1.88
CA VAL A 23 8.97 28.61 2.14
C VAL A 23 7.82 29.56 2.44
N VAL A 24 6.84 29.60 1.55
CA VAL A 24 5.65 30.47 1.68
C VAL A 24 4.61 29.81 2.58
N ALA A 25 4.40 28.51 2.41
CA ALA A 25 3.46 27.73 3.20
C ALA A 25 3.83 26.25 3.16
N THR A 26 3.51 25.53 4.24
CA THR A 26 3.58 24.07 4.33
C THR A 26 2.31 23.55 4.98
N ASN A 27 1.74 22.47 4.46
CA ASN A 27 0.63 21.75 5.06
C ASN A 27 0.74 20.26 4.68
N GLY A 28 0.06 19.37 5.41
CA GLY A 28 0.18 17.93 5.21
C GLY A 28 -0.68 17.09 6.15
N ASP A 29 -0.55 15.77 6.02
CA ASP A 29 -1.11 14.75 6.91
C ASP A 29 0.02 13.85 7.43
N THR A 30 0.23 13.84 8.74
CA THR A 30 1.30 13.07 9.40
C THR A 30 0.97 11.57 9.55
N HIS A 31 -0.20 11.13 9.07
CA HIS A 31 -0.68 9.75 9.18
C HIS A 31 -1.20 9.21 7.84
N LEU A 32 -0.70 9.74 6.72
CA LEU A 32 -1.04 9.29 5.38
C LEU A 32 0.24 9.01 4.58
N GLY A 33 0.40 7.79 4.09
CA GLY A 33 1.52 7.44 3.22
C GLY A 33 1.41 6.07 2.57
N GLY A 34 2.54 5.62 2.01
CA GLY A 34 2.70 4.34 1.34
C GLY A 34 2.15 3.13 2.12
N GLU A 35 2.27 3.15 3.44
CA GLU A 35 1.81 2.07 4.34
C GLU A 35 0.29 1.96 4.43
N ASP A 36 -0.45 3.06 4.27
CA ASP A 36 -1.92 3.04 4.27
C ASP A 36 -2.45 2.30 3.05
N PHE A 37 -1.86 2.54 1.88
CA PHE A 37 -2.16 1.79 0.66
C PHE A 37 -1.87 0.30 0.84
N ASP A 38 -0.74 -0.05 1.46
CA ASP A 38 -0.40 -1.46 1.74
C ASP A 38 -1.44 -2.08 2.67
N GLN A 39 -1.81 -1.37 3.74
CA GLN A 39 -2.78 -1.84 4.73
C GLN A 39 -4.16 -2.09 4.11
N ARG A 40 -4.64 -1.18 3.25
CA ARG A 40 -5.93 -1.33 2.54
C ARG A 40 -5.94 -2.56 1.62
N VAL A 41 -4.87 -2.76 0.86
CA VAL A 41 -4.71 -3.93 -0.03
C VAL A 41 -4.59 -5.23 0.78
N MET A 42 -3.83 -5.22 1.88
CA MET A 42 -3.72 -6.36 2.78
C MET A 42 -5.08 -6.76 3.36
N GLN A 43 -5.90 -5.81 3.82
CA GLN A 43 -7.25 -6.09 4.32
C GLN A 43 -8.15 -6.68 3.25
N HIS A 44 -8.05 -6.21 2.00
CA HIS A 44 -8.77 -6.78 0.88
C HIS A 44 -8.40 -8.27 0.67
N PHE A 45 -7.11 -8.59 0.68
CA PHE A 45 -6.65 -9.97 0.51
C PHE A 45 -6.94 -10.88 1.70
N MET A 46 -6.85 -10.39 2.93
CA MET A 46 -7.28 -11.17 4.11
C MET A 46 -8.76 -11.55 4.02
N LYS A 47 -9.63 -10.64 3.56
CA LYS A 47 -11.06 -10.95 3.33
C LYS A 47 -11.25 -12.01 2.24
N ILE A 48 -10.47 -11.94 1.15
CA ILE A 48 -10.51 -12.96 0.09
C ILE A 48 -10.04 -14.31 0.61
N PHE A 49 -8.94 -14.35 1.35
CA PHE A 49 -8.40 -15.57 1.95
C PHE A 49 -9.42 -16.22 2.90
N GLN A 50 -10.01 -15.43 3.79
CA GLN A 50 -11.10 -15.89 4.69
C GLN A 50 -12.26 -16.48 3.90
N LYS A 51 -12.70 -15.80 2.83
CA LYS A 51 -13.82 -16.25 2.00
C LYS A 51 -13.52 -17.55 1.26
N LYS A 52 -12.29 -17.73 0.75
CA LYS A 52 -11.89 -18.92 -0.02
C LYS A 52 -11.58 -20.13 0.85
N HIS A 53 -10.99 -19.93 2.02
CA HIS A 53 -10.46 -21.02 2.85
C HIS A 53 -11.16 -21.19 4.21
N GLY A 54 -12.03 -20.25 4.59
CA GLY A 54 -12.72 -20.27 5.88
C GLY A 54 -11.79 -20.03 7.08
N LYS A 55 -10.57 -19.54 6.85
CA LYS A 55 -9.51 -19.39 7.87
C LYS A 55 -9.16 -17.93 8.10
N ASP A 56 -9.04 -17.54 9.37
CA ASP A 56 -8.69 -16.18 9.79
C ASP A 56 -7.21 -16.05 10.16
N MET A 57 -6.45 -15.38 9.28
CA MET A 57 -5.03 -15.11 9.48
C MET A 57 -4.75 -13.80 10.24
N SER A 58 -5.79 -13.04 10.64
CA SER A 58 -5.65 -11.68 11.22
C SER A 58 -4.87 -11.61 12.53
N LYS A 59 -4.67 -12.75 13.21
CA LYS A 59 -3.90 -12.86 14.45
C LYS A 59 -2.50 -13.45 14.25
N ASP A 60 -2.19 -13.97 13.06
CA ASP A 60 -0.88 -14.57 12.77
C ASP A 60 0.08 -13.51 12.25
N LYS A 61 0.96 -13.02 13.13
CA LYS A 61 1.97 -12.01 12.80
C LYS A 61 2.88 -12.42 11.64
N ARG A 62 3.21 -13.70 11.53
CA ARG A 62 4.11 -14.21 10.48
C ARG A 62 3.40 -14.20 9.13
N ALA A 63 2.15 -14.65 9.09
CA ALA A 63 1.32 -14.64 7.89
C ALA A 63 1.07 -13.20 7.40
N ILE A 64 0.75 -12.29 8.32
CA ILE A 64 0.58 -10.86 8.04
C ILE A 64 1.86 -10.25 7.47
N GLN A 65 3.03 -10.57 8.03
CA GLN A 65 4.30 -10.05 7.54
C GLN A 65 4.65 -10.58 6.15
N LYS A 66 4.39 -11.86 5.87
CA LYS A 66 4.52 -12.44 4.52
C LYS A 66 3.64 -11.68 3.52
N LEU A 67 2.36 -11.46 3.88
CA LEU A 67 1.42 -10.75 3.03
C LEU A 67 1.85 -9.30 2.77
N ARG A 68 2.28 -8.58 3.81
CA ARG A 68 2.76 -7.19 3.70
C ARG A 68 3.89 -7.07 2.68
N ARG A 69 4.90 -7.93 2.76
CA ARG A 69 6.07 -7.89 1.87
C ARG A 69 5.67 -8.07 0.40
N GLU A 70 4.84 -9.07 0.10
CA GLU A 70 4.42 -9.31 -1.30
C GLU A 70 3.43 -8.25 -1.79
N VAL A 71 2.58 -7.69 -0.91
CA VAL A 71 1.70 -6.57 -1.25
C VAL A 71 2.52 -5.32 -1.59
N GLU A 72 3.49 -4.95 -0.77
CA GLU A 72 4.33 -3.78 -1.01
C GLU A 72 5.10 -3.92 -2.34
N LYS A 73 5.68 -5.11 -2.58
CA LYS A 73 6.34 -5.44 -3.85
C LYS A 73 5.40 -5.32 -5.04
N THR A 74 4.18 -5.84 -4.92
CA THR A 74 3.17 -5.80 -5.98
C THR A 74 2.68 -4.38 -6.23
N LYS A 75 2.42 -3.60 -5.18
CA LYS A 75 2.06 -2.17 -5.25
C LYS A 75 3.12 -1.39 -6.03
N ARG A 76 4.40 -1.56 -5.70
CA ARG A 76 5.51 -0.92 -6.43
C ARG A 76 5.53 -1.29 -7.91
N ALA A 77 5.23 -2.56 -8.25
CA ALA A 77 5.13 -2.99 -9.64
C ALA A 77 3.95 -2.33 -10.38
N LEU A 78 2.81 -2.14 -9.71
CA LEU A 78 1.62 -1.50 -10.29
C LEU A 78 1.84 -0.04 -10.66
N SER A 79 2.87 0.63 -10.13
CA SER A 79 3.27 1.97 -10.57
C SER A 79 3.72 2.00 -12.04
N SER A 80 4.16 0.86 -12.59
CA SER A 80 4.58 0.75 -14.01
C SER A 80 3.76 -0.26 -14.81
N THR A 81 3.08 -1.21 -14.17
CA THR A 81 2.25 -2.24 -14.85
C THR A 81 0.76 -2.10 -14.53
N HIS A 82 -0.11 -2.62 -15.40
CA HIS A 82 -1.56 -2.60 -15.20
C HIS A 82 -2.06 -3.68 -14.22
N GLN A 83 -1.26 -4.73 -13.97
CA GLN A 83 -1.58 -5.80 -13.03
C GLN A 83 -0.31 -6.44 -12.47
N GLY A 84 -0.44 -7.08 -11.32
CA GLY A 84 0.61 -7.86 -10.66
C GLY A 84 0.01 -9.04 -9.90
N ARG A 85 0.81 -10.08 -9.66
CA ARG A 85 0.38 -11.29 -8.96
C ARG A 85 0.99 -11.33 -7.56
N VAL A 86 0.14 -11.47 -6.55
CA VAL A 86 0.54 -11.72 -5.16
C VAL A 86 0.55 -13.24 -4.97
N GLU A 87 1.74 -13.80 -4.82
CA GLU A 87 1.93 -15.25 -4.68
C GLU A 87 2.79 -15.55 -3.45
N ILE A 88 2.25 -16.35 -2.52
CA ILE A 88 2.87 -16.65 -1.23
C ILE A 88 2.66 -18.12 -0.91
N GLU A 89 3.76 -18.86 -0.81
CA GLU A 89 3.76 -20.24 -0.34
C GLU A 89 3.52 -20.32 1.18
N ALA A 90 2.64 -21.25 1.56
CA ALA A 90 2.22 -21.51 2.93
C ALA A 90 1.95 -20.20 3.69
N LEU A 91 1.06 -19.36 3.15
CA LEU A 91 0.70 -18.07 3.75
C LEU A 91 0.21 -18.26 5.18
N TYR A 92 -0.77 -19.16 5.38
CA TYR A 92 -1.35 -19.46 6.68
C TYR A 92 -1.83 -20.93 6.73
N ASP A 93 -1.52 -21.65 7.81
CA ASP A 93 -1.85 -23.07 7.99
C ASP A 93 -1.51 -23.98 6.79
N GLY A 94 -0.36 -23.74 6.15
CA GLY A 94 0.10 -24.51 4.98
C GLY A 94 -0.68 -24.23 3.69
N VAL A 95 -1.59 -23.25 3.69
CA VAL A 95 -2.36 -22.85 2.51
C VAL A 95 -1.56 -21.83 1.70
N ASP A 96 -1.36 -22.11 0.42
CA ASP A 96 -0.77 -21.17 -0.53
C ASP A 96 -1.79 -20.07 -0.90
N PHE A 97 -1.28 -18.89 -1.20
CA PHE A 97 -2.10 -17.75 -1.61
C PHE A 97 -1.63 -17.24 -2.96
N SER A 98 -2.55 -17.09 -3.92
CA SER A 98 -2.26 -16.61 -5.26
C SER A 98 -3.44 -15.80 -5.79
N GLU A 99 -3.28 -14.47 -5.87
CA GLU A 99 -4.29 -13.55 -6.41
C GLU A 99 -3.66 -12.53 -7.37
N THR A 100 -4.46 -12.04 -8.32
CA THR A 100 -4.07 -10.92 -9.17
C THR A 100 -4.62 -9.62 -8.61
N LEU A 101 -3.75 -8.61 -8.48
CA LEU A 101 -4.14 -7.22 -8.23
C LEU A 101 -4.02 -6.43 -9.53
N THR A 102 -5.11 -5.79 -9.96
CA THR A 102 -5.06 -4.83 -11.07
C THR A 102 -4.88 -3.41 -10.55
N ARG A 103 -4.31 -2.53 -11.36
CA ARG A 103 -4.18 -1.10 -11.04
C ARG A 103 -5.55 -0.46 -10.76
N ALA A 104 -6.54 -0.76 -11.59
CA ALA A 104 -7.90 -0.27 -11.40
C ALA A 104 -8.50 -0.69 -10.04
N ARG A 105 -8.25 -1.93 -9.61
CA ARG A 105 -8.70 -2.41 -8.30
C ARG A 105 -7.93 -1.76 -7.14
N PHE A 106 -6.63 -1.54 -7.32
CA PHE A 106 -5.82 -0.80 -6.35
C PHE A 106 -6.34 0.63 -6.17
N GLU A 107 -6.62 1.34 -7.27
CA GLU A 107 -7.18 2.70 -7.25
C GLU A 107 -8.56 2.71 -6.58
N GLU A 108 -9.45 1.76 -6.92
CA GLU A 108 -10.78 1.65 -6.31
C GLU A 108 -10.74 1.48 -4.78
N ILE A 109 -9.83 0.63 -4.27
CA ILE A 109 -9.72 0.34 -2.82
C ILE A 109 -9.19 1.54 -2.01
N ASN A 110 -8.50 2.47 -2.68
CA ASN A 110 -7.83 3.62 -2.06
C ASN A 110 -8.44 4.96 -2.50
N ASN A 111 -9.63 4.96 -3.10
CA ASN A 111 -10.23 6.15 -3.71
C ASN A 111 -10.62 7.24 -2.69
N ASP A 112 -10.70 6.90 -1.41
CA ASP A 112 -11.01 7.80 -0.30
C ASP A 112 -9.77 8.26 0.50
N LEU A 113 -8.57 7.84 0.10
CA LEU A 113 -7.30 8.33 0.64
C LEU A 113 -6.85 9.62 -0.05
#